data_AF-A0A9D5RUM2-F1
#
_entry.id   AF-A0A9D5RUM2-F1
#
_cell.length_a   1.000
_cell.length_b   1.000
_cell.length_c   1.000
_cell.angle_alpha   90.00
_cell.angle_beta   90.00
_cell.angle_gamma   90.00
#
_symmetry.space_group_name_H-M   'P 1'
#
loop_
_entity.id
_entity.type
_entity.pdbx_description
1 polymer ?
#
loop_
_entity_poly.entity_id
_entity_poly.type
_entity_poly.pdbx_seq_one_letter_code
_entity_poly.pdbx_strand_id
1 'polypeptide(L)'
;MTTYFTAEYTCAVCGRTHKFRVVGSTNSFGSPDLDLRPAPMQRDTIHTWVQTCPDCGYSNGKIDRDTSVDEKWLSRDSYRNCEGSAFVSGLAKKFYQAYLVNLHDGKTERAADHLVYCAWACDDAHDIQNAVKVRGMAADLYEEVLKTDDSEATKLMR
;
A
#
# COMPACT_ATOMS: atom_id res chain seq x y z
N MET A 1 -7.87 23.08 0.52
CA MET A 1 -8.81 22.46 -0.43
C MET A 1 -8.08 21.35 -1.15
N THR A 2 -8.68 20.17 -1.27
CA THR A 2 -8.10 19.03 -1.99
C THR A 2 -8.65 19.02 -3.41
N THR A 3 -7.78 18.96 -4.40
CA THR A 3 -8.15 18.89 -5.82
C THR A 3 -7.94 17.48 -6.35
N TYR A 4 -8.89 17.02 -7.16
CA TYR A 4 -8.81 15.73 -7.83
C TYR A 4 -8.89 15.93 -9.34
N PHE A 5 -8.17 15.08 -10.07
CA PHE A 5 -8.30 14.98 -11.52
C PHE A 5 -8.36 13.50 -11.93
N THR A 6 -8.77 13.26 -13.18
CA THR A 6 -8.77 11.92 -13.76
C THR A 6 -7.49 11.72 -14.55
N ALA A 7 -6.77 10.65 -14.25
CA ALA A 7 -5.58 10.24 -14.99
C ALA A 7 -5.78 8.84 -15.58
N GLU A 8 -5.19 8.61 -16.75
CA GLU A 8 -5.16 7.31 -17.39
C GLU A 8 -3.82 6.63 -17.09
N TYR A 9 -3.88 5.36 -16.69
CA TYR A 9 -2.71 4.52 -16.43
C TYR A 9 -2.86 3.21 -17.17
N THR A 10 -1.76 2.73 -17.77
CA THR A 10 -1.70 1.42 -18.43
C THR A 10 -1.16 0.39 -17.44
N CYS A 11 -1.89 -0.70 -17.23
CA CYS A 11 -1.51 -1.75 -16.29
C CYS A 11 -0.19 -2.42 -16.71
N ALA A 12 0.79 -2.46 -15.81
CA ALA A 12 2.09 -3.11 -16.04
C ALA A 12 1.99 -4.62 -16.28
N VAL A 13 0.90 -5.28 -15.83
CA VAL A 13 0.72 -6.73 -15.93
C VAL A 13 -0.06 -7.13 -17.19
N CYS A 14 -1.22 -6.52 -17.43
CA CYS A 14 -2.11 -6.93 -18.53
C CYS A 14 -2.17 -5.94 -19.71
N GLY A 15 -1.49 -4.80 -19.62
CA GLY A 15 -1.41 -3.80 -20.69
C GLY A 15 -2.69 -3.00 -20.97
N ARG A 16 -3.78 -3.20 -20.21
CA ARG A 16 -5.03 -2.43 -20.36
C ARG A 16 -4.94 -1.07 -19.68
N THR A 17 -5.53 -0.05 -20.31
CA THR A 17 -5.55 1.32 -19.80
C THR A 17 -6.84 1.62 -19.05
N HIS A 18 -6.73 2.21 -17.86
CA HIS A 18 -7.86 2.57 -17.00
C HIS A 18 -7.76 3.99 -16.46
N LYS A 19 -8.93 4.57 -16.18
CA LYS A 19 -9.06 5.89 -15.58
C LYS A 19 -9.14 5.78 -14.06
N PHE A 20 -8.31 6.56 -13.36
CA PHE A 20 -8.33 6.67 -11.91
C PHE A 20 -8.49 8.13 -11.49
N ARG A 21 -9.19 8.31 -10.37
CA ARG A 21 -9.23 9.58 -9.66
C ARG A 21 -7.96 9.70 -8.83
N VAL A 22 -7.18 10.74 -9.10
CA VAL A 22 -5.90 11.02 -8.43
C VAL A 22 -5.94 12.39 -7.78
N VAL A 23 -5.20 12.54 -6.68
CA VAL A 23 -5.02 13.83 -6.00
C VAL A 23 -4.06 14.69 -6.82
N GLY A 24 -4.49 15.89 -7.19
CA GLY A 24 -3.63 16.90 -7.80
C GLY A 24 -2.93 17.78 -6.78
N SER A 25 -3.67 18.20 -5.77
CA SER A 25 -3.12 18.94 -4.63
C SER A 25 -3.93 18.66 -3.38
N THR A 26 -3.24 18.62 -2.25
CA THR A 26 -3.84 18.62 -0.92
C THR A 26 -2.91 19.39 0.02
N ASN A 27 -3.44 19.93 1.10
CA ASN A 27 -2.61 20.50 2.16
C ASN A 27 -2.21 19.40 3.14
N SER A 28 -1.01 19.53 3.68
CA SER A 28 -0.45 18.69 4.73
C SER A 28 -0.32 19.46 6.04
N PHE A 29 -1.09 20.55 6.22
CA PHE A 29 -1.00 21.41 7.40
C PHE A 29 -1.50 20.68 8.65
N GLY A 30 -0.67 20.66 9.69
CA GLY A 30 -0.86 19.89 10.92
C GLY A 30 0.28 18.90 11.15
N SER A 31 0.35 18.32 12.34
CA SER A 31 1.29 17.23 12.65
C SER A 31 0.69 15.88 12.24
N PRO A 32 1.52 14.91 11.81
CA PRO A 32 1.09 13.52 11.66
C PRO A 32 0.78 12.89 13.03
N ASP A 33 0.00 11.80 12.99
CA ASP A 33 -0.22 10.93 14.15
C ASP A 33 1.08 10.17 14.51
N LEU A 34 1.13 9.54 15.69
CA LEU A 34 2.31 8.78 16.15
C LEU A 34 2.68 7.61 15.23
N ASP A 35 1.71 7.07 14.51
CA ASP A 35 1.92 6.01 13.54
C ASP A 35 2.25 6.53 12.14
N LEU A 36 2.60 7.82 12.02
CA LEU A 36 2.94 8.54 10.80
C LEU A 36 1.75 8.83 9.87
N ARG A 37 0.51 8.62 10.32
CA ARG A 37 -0.67 9.00 9.55
C ARG A 37 -0.71 10.51 9.32
N PRO A 38 -0.82 11.00 8.06
CA PRO A 38 -0.83 12.43 7.79
C PRO A 38 -2.01 13.18 8.42
N ALA A 39 -1.89 14.50 8.51
CA ALA A 39 -2.96 15.39 8.95
C ALA A 39 -4.27 15.22 8.14
N PRO A 40 -5.44 15.55 8.71
CA PRO A 40 -6.78 15.18 8.21
C PRO A 40 -6.97 15.27 6.69
N MET A 41 -6.70 16.44 6.10
CA MET A 41 -6.95 16.65 4.66
C MET A 41 -6.10 15.78 3.73
N GLN A 42 -4.92 15.33 4.19
CA GLN A 42 -4.11 14.37 3.44
C GLN A 42 -4.55 12.94 3.73
N ARG A 43 -4.77 12.55 4.99
CA ARG A 43 -5.22 11.17 5.32
C ARG A 43 -6.59 10.81 4.74
N ASP A 44 -7.48 11.79 4.53
CA ASP A 44 -8.78 11.57 3.89
C ASP A 44 -8.65 11.13 2.42
N THR A 45 -7.47 11.32 1.82
CA THR A 45 -7.16 10.90 0.45
C THR A 45 -6.65 9.47 0.34
N ILE A 46 -6.56 8.71 1.44
CA ILE A 46 -6.00 7.35 1.46
C ILE A 46 -6.60 6.40 0.42
N HIS A 47 -7.86 6.60 0.05
CA HIS A 47 -8.55 5.85 -1.00
C HIS A 47 -7.92 5.96 -2.41
N THR A 48 -7.07 6.97 -2.66
CA THR A 48 -6.35 7.13 -3.93
C THR A 48 -4.90 6.66 -3.86
N TRP A 49 -4.41 6.21 -2.71
CA TRP A 49 -3.01 5.84 -2.52
C TRP A 49 -2.70 4.41 -2.98
N VAL A 50 -3.74 3.64 -3.31
CA VAL A 50 -3.65 2.35 -3.96
C VAL A 50 -4.62 2.30 -5.13
N GLN A 51 -4.16 1.72 -6.23
CA GLN A 51 -4.94 1.47 -7.43
C GLN A 51 -4.99 -0.04 -7.67
N THR A 52 -6.13 -0.53 -8.15
CA THR A 52 -6.33 -1.93 -8.53
C THR A 52 -6.79 -1.97 -9.98
N CYS A 53 -6.10 -2.75 -10.80
CA CYS A 53 -6.51 -3.04 -12.17
C CYS A 53 -7.82 -3.85 -12.13
N PRO A 54 -8.91 -3.38 -12.75
CA PRO A 54 -10.20 -4.06 -12.71
C PRO A 54 -10.20 -5.41 -13.45
N ASP A 55 -9.30 -5.60 -14.43
CA ASP A 55 -9.30 -6.83 -15.23
C ASP A 55 -8.41 -7.94 -14.68
N CYS A 56 -7.17 -7.63 -14.27
CA CYS A 56 -6.23 -8.66 -13.76
C CYS A 56 -6.09 -8.66 -12.23
N GLY A 57 -6.65 -7.66 -11.53
CA GLY A 57 -6.57 -7.55 -10.08
C GLY A 57 -5.24 -7.02 -9.53
N TYR A 58 -4.27 -6.66 -10.39
CA TYR A 58 -3.00 -6.06 -9.97
C TYR A 58 -3.23 -4.81 -9.11
N SER A 59 -2.74 -4.85 -7.87
CA SER A 59 -2.84 -3.74 -6.93
C SER A 59 -1.47 -3.21 -6.55
N ASN A 60 -1.28 -1.89 -6.65
CA ASN A 60 -0.08 -1.18 -6.21
C ASN A 60 -0.41 0.30 -6.02
N GLY A 61 0.55 1.13 -5.57
CA GLY A 61 0.33 2.58 -5.45
C GLY A 61 -0.12 3.23 -6.77
N LYS A 62 0.36 2.69 -7.90
CA LYS A 62 -0.17 2.93 -9.24
C LYS A 62 -0.08 1.67 -10.08
N ILE A 63 -1.04 1.44 -10.98
CA ILE A 63 -1.07 0.22 -11.80
C ILE A 63 -0.05 0.20 -12.94
N ASP A 64 0.56 1.35 -13.27
CA ASP A 64 1.61 1.50 -14.29
C ASP A 64 3.02 1.25 -13.74
N ARG A 65 3.14 0.95 -12.45
CA ARG A 65 4.43 0.67 -11.83
C ARG A 65 4.95 -0.70 -12.28
N ASP A 66 6.17 -0.70 -12.79
CA ASP A 66 6.93 -1.90 -13.16
C ASP A 66 6.93 -2.93 -12.03
N THR A 67 6.75 -4.19 -12.43
CA THR A 67 6.67 -5.34 -11.53
C THR A 67 7.14 -6.61 -12.24
N SER A 68 7.62 -7.59 -11.48
CA SER A 68 7.97 -8.91 -11.99
C SER A 68 6.80 -9.90 -11.96
N VAL A 69 5.67 -9.55 -11.34
CA VAL A 69 4.50 -10.43 -11.26
C VAL A 69 3.78 -10.51 -12.61
N ASP A 70 3.27 -11.69 -12.94
CA ASP A 70 2.45 -11.93 -14.13
C ASP A 70 0.99 -12.27 -13.74
N GLU A 71 0.11 -12.40 -14.73
CA GLU A 71 -1.30 -12.77 -14.48
C GLU A 71 -1.44 -14.12 -13.76
N LYS A 72 -0.50 -15.06 -13.98
CA LYS A 72 -0.50 -16.36 -13.30
C LYS A 72 -0.19 -16.19 -11.81
N TRP A 73 0.75 -15.33 -11.46
CA TRP A 73 1.06 -15.00 -10.07
C TRP A 73 -0.16 -14.36 -9.38
N LEU A 74 -0.84 -13.42 -10.03
CA LEU A 74 -2.05 -12.78 -9.50
C LEU A 74 -3.23 -13.75 -9.36
N SER A 75 -3.25 -14.83 -10.14
CA SER A 75 -4.30 -15.86 -10.05
C SER A 75 -4.15 -16.79 -8.83
N ARG A 76 -3.00 -16.77 -8.14
CA ARG A 76 -2.73 -17.61 -6.97
C ARG A 76 -3.68 -17.28 -5.83
N ASP A 77 -4.10 -18.32 -5.10
CA ASP A 77 -4.98 -18.15 -3.95
C ASP A 77 -4.37 -17.24 -2.88
N SER A 78 -3.07 -17.40 -2.59
CA SER A 78 -2.35 -16.56 -1.62
C SER A 78 -2.49 -15.06 -1.88
N TYR A 79 -2.50 -14.64 -3.16
CA TYR A 79 -2.72 -13.24 -3.52
C TYR A 79 -4.20 -12.85 -3.40
N ARG A 80 -5.10 -13.67 -3.94
CA ARG A 80 -6.54 -13.35 -4.00
C ARG A 80 -7.21 -13.36 -2.63
N ASN A 81 -6.74 -14.22 -1.73
CA ASN A 81 -7.25 -14.40 -0.38
C ASN A 81 -6.37 -13.72 0.70
N CYS A 82 -5.34 -12.96 0.30
CA CYS A 82 -4.45 -12.25 1.20
C CYS A 82 -3.83 -13.18 2.27
N GLU A 83 -3.36 -14.35 1.82
CA GLU A 83 -2.76 -15.40 2.66
C GLU A 83 -3.71 -15.85 3.79
N GLY A 84 -5.00 -15.90 3.49
CA GLY A 84 -6.06 -16.25 4.43
C GLY A 84 -6.50 -15.10 5.35
N SER A 85 -5.95 -13.89 5.19
CA SER A 85 -6.36 -12.71 5.96
C SER A 85 -7.70 -12.17 5.44
N ALA A 86 -8.75 -12.36 6.22
CA ALA A 86 -10.08 -11.84 5.90
C ALA A 86 -10.23 -10.40 6.44
N PHE A 87 -10.03 -9.41 5.55
CA PHE A 87 -10.20 -8.00 5.89
C PHE A 87 -11.66 -7.56 5.80
N VAL A 88 -12.12 -6.77 6.77
CA VAL A 88 -13.45 -6.12 6.72
C VAL A 88 -13.48 -5.05 5.62
N SER A 89 -12.39 -4.30 5.45
CA SER A 89 -12.27 -3.22 4.49
C SER A 89 -11.73 -3.69 3.15
N GLY A 90 -12.46 -3.38 2.07
CA GLY A 90 -11.96 -3.56 0.71
C GLY A 90 -10.71 -2.71 0.41
N LEU A 91 -10.52 -1.59 1.11
CA LEU A 91 -9.32 -0.75 0.98
C LEU A 91 -8.12 -1.42 1.66
N ALA A 92 -8.30 -1.96 2.87
CA ALA A 92 -7.27 -2.71 3.57
C ALA A 92 -6.80 -3.92 2.73
N LYS A 93 -7.74 -4.64 2.12
CA LYS A 93 -7.43 -5.73 1.18
C LYS A 93 -6.52 -5.27 0.04
N LYS A 94 -6.80 -4.13 -0.60
CA LYS A 94 -5.99 -3.61 -1.72
C LYS A 94 -4.58 -3.25 -1.27
N PHE A 95 -4.42 -2.65 -0.10
CA PHE A 95 -3.10 -2.37 0.47
C PHE A 95 -2.33 -3.65 0.78
N TYR A 96 -2.98 -4.68 1.34
CA TYR A 96 -2.32 -5.97 1.56
C TYR A 96 -1.87 -6.63 0.25
N GLN A 97 -2.70 -6.54 -0.80
CA GLN A 97 -2.33 -7.01 -2.13
C GLN A 97 -1.14 -6.24 -2.70
N ALA A 98 -1.09 -4.92 -2.51
CA ALA A 98 0.07 -4.10 -2.89
C ALA A 98 1.33 -4.48 -2.10
N TYR A 99 1.20 -4.80 -0.81
CA TYR A 99 2.27 -5.35 0.02
C TYR A 99 2.84 -6.64 -0.61
N LEU A 100 2.00 -7.61 -0.95
CA LEU A 100 2.45 -8.89 -1.53
C LEU A 100 3.24 -8.71 -2.83
N VAL A 101 2.80 -7.80 -3.70
CA VAL A 101 3.53 -7.49 -4.95
C VAL A 101 4.88 -6.85 -4.62
N ASN A 102 4.91 -5.82 -3.78
CA ASN A 102 6.16 -5.12 -3.47
C ASN A 102 7.15 -6.04 -2.75
N LEU A 103 6.67 -6.97 -1.91
CA LEU A 103 7.49 -8.00 -1.28
C LEU A 103 8.09 -8.95 -2.33
N HIS A 104 7.27 -9.43 -3.27
CA HIS A 104 7.74 -10.28 -4.38
C HIS A 104 8.79 -9.59 -5.25
N ASP A 105 8.64 -8.29 -5.49
CA ASP A 105 9.57 -7.48 -6.28
C ASP A 105 10.82 -7.03 -5.48
N GLY A 106 10.99 -7.47 -4.23
CA GLY A 106 12.12 -7.10 -3.37
C GLY A 106 12.11 -5.61 -2.98
N LYS A 107 10.95 -4.96 -2.98
CA LYS A 107 10.76 -3.56 -2.56
C LYS A 107 10.30 -3.50 -1.11
N THR A 108 11.14 -4.00 -0.20
CA THR A 108 10.83 -4.23 1.22
C THR A 108 10.29 -2.98 1.93
N GLU A 109 10.91 -1.82 1.75
CA GLU A 109 10.44 -0.55 2.34
C GLU A 109 9.00 -0.21 1.89
N ARG A 110 8.71 -0.30 0.60
CA ARG A 110 7.35 -0.05 0.07
C ARG A 110 6.35 -1.11 0.53
N ALA A 111 6.82 -2.34 0.69
CA ALA A 111 5.99 -3.43 1.23
C ALA A 111 5.58 -3.10 2.67
N ALA A 112 6.52 -2.61 3.50
CA ALA A 112 6.25 -2.13 4.86
C ALA A 112 5.27 -0.95 4.88
N ASP A 113 5.47 0.07 4.04
CA ASP A 113 4.55 1.20 3.92
C ASP A 113 3.11 0.76 3.61
N HIS A 114 2.93 -0.16 2.66
CA HIS A 114 1.62 -0.69 2.32
C HIS A 114 0.96 -1.46 3.48
N LEU A 115 1.74 -2.14 4.34
CA LEU A 115 1.20 -2.75 5.56
C LEU A 115 0.75 -1.70 6.59
N VAL A 116 1.48 -0.59 6.72
CA VAL A 116 1.05 0.54 7.56
C VAL A 116 -0.27 1.13 7.05
N TYR A 117 -0.38 1.38 5.74
CA TYR A 117 -1.63 1.88 5.14
C TYR A 117 -2.78 0.87 5.28
N CYS A 118 -2.47 -0.43 5.19
CA CYS A 118 -3.41 -1.51 5.48
C CYS A 118 -3.93 -1.42 6.92
N ALA A 119 -3.06 -1.17 7.89
CA ALA A 119 -3.44 -1.03 9.30
C ALA A 119 -4.38 0.16 9.50
N TRP A 120 -4.08 1.33 8.91
CA TRP A 120 -4.95 2.51 8.98
C TRP A 120 -6.33 2.23 8.39
N ALA A 121 -6.39 1.53 7.26
CA ALA A 121 -7.65 1.14 6.64
C ALA A 121 -8.43 0.08 7.45
N CYS A 122 -7.74 -0.72 8.27
CA CYS A 122 -8.36 -1.63 9.23
C CYS A 122 -8.94 -0.85 10.43
N ASP A 123 -8.21 0.12 10.98
CA ASP A 123 -8.68 0.95 12.10
C ASP A 123 -9.95 1.72 11.71
N ASP A 124 -9.95 2.35 10.53
CA ASP A 124 -11.12 3.07 10.01
C ASP A 124 -12.35 2.16 9.86
N ALA A 125 -12.14 0.85 9.66
CA ALA A 125 -13.18 -0.17 9.53
C ALA A 125 -13.45 -0.93 10.85
N HIS A 126 -12.83 -0.54 11.96
CA HIS A 126 -12.91 -1.23 13.26
C HIS A 126 -12.45 -2.70 13.22
N ASP A 127 -11.56 -3.06 12.29
CA ASP A 127 -10.97 -4.40 12.13
C ASP A 127 -9.70 -4.55 12.97
N ILE A 128 -9.87 -4.51 14.30
CA ILE A 128 -8.77 -4.38 15.26
C ILE A 128 -7.78 -5.55 15.17
N GLN A 129 -8.26 -6.77 14.94
CA GLN A 129 -7.40 -7.96 14.89
C GLN A 129 -6.44 -7.91 13.70
N ASN A 130 -6.94 -7.58 12.50
CA ASN A 130 -6.07 -7.42 11.34
C ASN A 130 -5.17 -6.20 11.47
N ALA A 131 -5.66 -5.09 12.06
CA ALA A 131 -4.84 -3.89 12.29
C ALA A 131 -3.60 -4.18 13.16
N VAL A 132 -3.76 -4.97 14.23
CA VAL A 132 -2.63 -5.39 15.07
C VAL A 132 -1.69 -6.32 14.30
N LYS A 133 -2.25 -7.32 13.60
CA LYS A 133 -1.47 -8.28 12.80
C LYS A 133 -0.57 -7.58 11.79
N VAL A 134 -1.14 -6.71 10.95
CA VAL A 134 -0.37 -6.07 9.86
C VAL A 134 0.63 -5.03 10.37
N ARG A 135 0.40 -4.42 11.54
CA ARG A 135 1.41 -3.57 12.21
C ARG A 135 2.63 -4.37 12.66
N GLY A 136 2.43 -5.56 13.23
CA GLY A 136 3.53 -6.46 13.58
C GLY A 136 4.37 -6.80 12.35
N MET A 137 3.71 -7.20 11.26
CA MET A 137 4.38 -7.48 9.99
C MET A 137 5.13 -6.26 9.42
N ALA A 138 4.56 -5.05 9.53
CA ALA A 138 5.23 -3.83 9.07
C ALA A 138 6.50 -3.54 9.88
N ALA A 139 6.43 -3.71 11.21
CA ALA A 139 7.57 -3.51 12.09
C ALA A 139 8.72 -4.48 11.76
N ASP A 140 8.41 -5.76 11.53
CA ASP A 140 9.39 -6.78 11.13
C ASP A 140 10.12 -6.38 9.82
N LEU A 141 9.38 -5.88 8.83
CA LEU A 141 9.98 -5.44 7.56
C LEU A 141 10.81 -4.17 7.70
N TYR A 142 10.37 -3.19 8.50
CA TYR A 142 11.20 -2.01 8.77
C TYR A 142 12.49 -2.38 9.51
N GLU A 143 12.45 -3.33 10.43
CA GLU A 143 13.66 -3.83 11.08
C GLU A 143 14.63 -4.47 10.07
N GLU A 144 14.11 -5.22 9.09
CA GLU A 144 14.91 -5.75 7.99
C GLU A 144 15.55 -4.64 7.15
N VAL A 145 14.76 -3.62 6.77
CA VAL A 145 15.25 -2.45 6.02
C VAL A 145 16.40 -1.78 6.78
N LEU A 146 16.23 -1.52 8.09
CA LEU A 146 17.27 -0.90 8.94
C LEU A 146 18.53 -1.75 9.09
N LYS A 147 18.43 -3.09 8.98
CA LYS A 147 19.61 -3.98 8.99
C LYS A 147 20.39 -3.91 7.68
N THR A 148 19.67 -3.82 6.56
CA THR A 148 20.26 -3.82 5.21
C THR A 148 20.75 -2.44 4.77
N ASP A 149 20.22 -1.36 5.34
CA ASP A 149 20.65 0.01 5.07
C ASP A 149 21.93 0.35 5.88
N ASP A 150 23.08 0.34 5.21
CA ASP A 150 24.39 0.68 5.77
C ASP A 150 24.73 2.19 5.65
N SER A 151 23.72 3.04 5.39
CA SER A 151 23.90 4.49 5.32
C SER A 151 24.29 5.10 6.68
N GLU A 152 24.97 6.24 6.64
CA GLU A 152 25.34 7.00 7.86
C GLU A 152 24.11 7.42 8.69
N ALA A 153 22.93 7.52 8.07
CA ALA A 153 21.68 7.82 8.78
C ALA A 153 21.22 6.65 9.67
N THR A 154 21.44 5.40 9.24
CA THR A 154 21.06 4.20 9.99
C THR A 154 22.03 3.90 11.14
N LYS A 155 23.28 4.36 11.06
CA LYS A 155 24.30 4.17 12.12
C LYS A 155 23.99 4.93 13.42
N LEU A 156 23.21 6.01 13.35
CA LEU A 156 22.79 6.80 14.51
C LEU A 156 21.61 6.18 15.27
N MET A 157 20.92 5.19 14.69
CA MET A 157 19.75 4.52 15.28
C MET A 157 20.06 3.13 15.86
N ARG A 158 21.31 2.67 15.78
CA ARG A 158 21.80 1.39 16.34
C ARG A 158 22.51 1.59 17.67
#